data_AF-A0A3E2WBB1-F1
#
_entry.id   AF-A0A3E2WBB1-F1
#
_cell.length_a   1.000
_cell.length_b   1.000
_cell.length_c   1.000
_cell.angle_alpha   90.00
_cell.angle_beta   90.00
_cell.angle_gamma   90.00
#
_symmetry.space_group_name_H-M   'P 1'
#
loop_
_entity.id
_entity.type
_entity.pdbx_description
1 polymer ?
#
loop_
_entity_poly.entity_id
_entity_poly.type
_entity_poly.pdbx_seq_one_letter_code
_entity_poly.pdbx_strand_id
1 'polypeptide(L)'
;MPKIDLTITISVIVALCAIVSPIATAIINNRYQLSLKKIDMEQKHLESTILYRKSIFENYLKYAGRCISHADPNALKDYGEYYLLALLYAPSELHSEMKCINALMLEYKWSQATPLFEILTPKINGLLQIL
;
A
#
# COMPACT_ATOMS: atom_id res chain seq x y z
N MET A 1 62.64 13.59 35.90
CA MET A 1 61.23 13.40 35.50
C MET A 1 60.97 14.32 34.31
N PRO A 2 60.54 13.81 33.14
CA PRO A 2 60.28 14.68 32.00
C PRO A 2 59.06 15.58 32.32
N LYS A 3 59.20 16.89 32.15
CA LYS A 3 58.10 17.86 32.27
C LYS A 3 57.27 17.74 31.00
N ILE A 4 56.08 17.17 31.14
CA ILE A 4 55.12 17.09 30.04
C ILE A 4 54.69 18.53 29.72
N ASP A 5 54.99 19.02 28.52
CA ASP A 5 54.60 20.35 28.08
C ASP A 5 53.08 20.38 27.85
N LEU A 6 52.38 21.14 28.69
CA LEU A 6 50.92 21.19 28.72
C LEU A 6 50.37 21.59 27.35
N THR A 7 51.03 22.51 26.66
CA THR A 7 50.69 23.00 25.31
C THR A 7 50.76 21.89 24.26
N ILE A 8 51.79 21.04 24.31
CA ILE A 8 51.96 19.92 23.38
C ILE A 8 50.87 18.88 23.64
N THR A 9 50.58 18.61 24.92
CA THR A 9 49.56 17.65 25.33
C THR A 9 48.16 18.07 24.88
N ILE A 10 47.80 19.34 25.09
CA ILE A 10 46.51 19.89 24.65
C ILE A 10 46.40 19.83 23.12
N SER A 11 47.46 20.20 22.40
CA SER A 11 47.46 20.20 20.93
C SER A 11 47.26 18.80 20.35
N VAL A 12 47.90 17.78 20.93
CA VAL A 12 47.72 16.38 20.53
C VAL A 12 46.31 15.88 20.82
N ILE A 13 45.74 16.23 21.98
CA ILE A 13 44.35 15.87 22.32
C ILE A 13 43.36 16.51 21.35
N VAL A 14 43.52 17.80 21.05
CA VAL A 14 42.63 18.51 20.12
C VAL A 14 42.75 17.93 18.71
N ALA A 15 43.96 17.65 18.23
CA ALA A 15 44.18 17.01 16.94
C ALA A 15 43.52 15.62 16.86
N LEU A 16 43.64 14.82 17.93
CA LEU A 16 43.00 13.51 18.02
C LEU A 16 41.48 13.63 18.01
N CYS A 17 40.92 14.56 18.81
CA CYS A 17 39.48 14.83 18.84
C CYS A 17 38.97 15.32 17.47
N ALA A 18 39.72 16.15 16.75
CA ALA A 18 39.34 16.65 15.43
C ALA A 18 39.26 15.52 14.38
N ILE A 19 40.02 14.43 14.55
CA ILE A 19 39.97 13.26 13.67
C ILE A 19 38.87 12.28 14.10
N VAL A 20 38.77 11.99 15.40
CA VAL A 20 37.83 11.00 15.92
C VAL A 20 36.39 11.51 15.89
N SER A 21 36.15 12.79 16.15
CA SER A 21 34.79 13.35 16.25
C SER A 21 33.99 13.24 14.94
N PRO A 22 34.55 13.58 13.75
CA PRO A 22 33.87 13.35 12.47
C PRO A 22 33.59 11.87 12.20
N ILE A 23 34.49 10.96 12.58
CA ILE A 23 34.31 9.51 12.37
C ILE A 23 33.16 8.99 13.24
N ALA A 24 33.16 9.34 14.53
CA ALA A 24 32.08 8.97 15.45
C ALA A 24 30.73 9.53 14.97
N THR A 25 30.72 10.81 14.58
CA THR A 25 29.52 11.48 14.03
C THR A 25 29.03 10.78 12.77
N ALA A 26 29.93 10.41 11.84
CA ALA A 26 29.57 9.70 10.61
C ALA A 26 28.97 8.32 10.89
N ILE A 27 29.52 7.57 11.85
CA ILE A 27 28.98 6.25 12.24
C ILE A 27 27.57 6.39 12.80
N ILE A 28 27.36 7.35 13.72
CA ILE A 28 26.04 7.59 14.33
C ILE A 28 25.03 8.00 13.25
N ASN A 29 25.39 8.96 12.40
CA ASN A 29 24.55 9.46 11.32
C ASN A 29 24.17 8.34 10.33
N ASN A 30 25.14 7.53 9.90
CA ASN A 30 24.90 6.43 8.98
C ASN A 30 23.97 5.36 9.58
N ARG A 31 24.14 5.03 10.87
CA ARG A 31 23.23 4.09 11.55
C ARG A 31 21.80 4.64 11.60
N TYR A 32 21.65 5.91 11.94
CA TYR A 32 20.34 6.55 11.99
C TYR A 32 19.69 6.63 10.60
N GLN A 33 20.43 7.03 9.56
CA GLN A 33 19.95 7.07 8.19
C GLN A 33 19.55 5.68 7.68
N LEU A 34 20.32 4.64 8.00
CA LEU A 34 19.96 3.26 7.66
C LEU A 34 18.66 2.83 8.34
N SER A 35 18.48 3.19 9.61
CA SER A 35 17.24 2.89 10.35
C SER A 35 16.03 3.59 9.73
N LEU A 36 16.14 4.89 9.46
CA LEU A 36 15.09 5.67 8.80
C LEU A 36 14.75 5.12 7.44
N LYS A 37 15.76 4.78 6.62
CA LYS A 37 15.54 4.24 5.28
C LYS A 37 14.81 2.90 5.31
N LYS A 38 15.07 2.05 6.33
CA LYS A 38 14.33 0.80 6.51
C LYS A 38 12.86 1.04 6.81
N ILE A 39 12.57 1.94 7.75
CA ILE A 39 11.19 2.32 8.11
C ILE A 39 10.46 2.90 6.88
N ASP A 40 11.11 3.78 6.12
CA ASP A 40 10.55 4.37 4.90
C ASP A 40 10.27 3.31 3.82
N MET A 41 11.16 2.32 3.64
CA MET A 41 10.93 1.22 2.70
C MET A 41 9.74 0.33 3.12
N GLU A 42 9.63 0.00 4.41
CA GLU A 42 8.52 -0.79 4.94
C GLU A 42 7.19 -0.04 4.79
N GLN A 43 7.17 1.26 5.10
CA GLN A 43 6.00 2.11 4.90
C GLN A 43 5.60 2.20 3.44
N LYS A 44 6.55 2.43 2.52
CA LYS A 44 6.28 2.43 1.08
C LYS A 44 5.71 1.12 0.58
N HIS A 45 6.21 -0.01 1.09
CA HIS A 45 5.67 -1.32 0.72
C HIS A 45 4.23 -1.50 1.18
N LEU A 46 3.93 -1.09 2.42
CA LEU A 46 2.57 -1.10 2.96
C LEU A 46 1.62 -0.20 2.15
N GLU A 47 2.01 1.05 1.91
CA GLU A 47 1.25 2.01 1.11
C GLU A 47 0.98 1.48 -0.31
N SER A 48 1.99 0.89 -0.95
CA SER A 48 1.85 0.30 -2.29
C SER A 48 0.85 -0.86 -2.30
N THR A 49 0.84 -1.69 -1.24
CA THR A 49 -0.08 -2.83 -1.11
C THR A 49 -1.50 -2.35 -0.88
N ILE A 50 -1.69 -1.33 -0.03
CA ILE A 50 -2.98 -0.71 0.22
C ILE A 50 -3.52 -0.09 -1.07
N LEU A 51 -2.70 0.71 -1.76
CA LEU A 51 -3.10 1.37 -3.01
C LEU A 51 -3.46 0.35 -4.10
N TYR A 52 -2.68 -0.72 -4.21
CA TYR A 52 -2.98 -1.83 -5.12
C TYR A 52 -4.33 -2.46 -4.83
N ARG A 53 -4.63 -2.81 -3.57
CA ARG A 53 -5.93 -3.37 -3.18
C ARG A 53 -7.08 -2.39 -3.45
N LYS A 54 -6.89 -1.10 -3.14
CA LYS A 54 -7.89 -0.06 -3.45
C LYS A 54 -8.20 -0.02 -4.93
N SER A 55 -7.16 0.00 -5.78
CA SER A 55 -7.32 0.01 -7.23
C SER A 55 -8.08 -1.21 -7.77
N ILE A 56 -7.92 -2.40 -7.16
CA ILE A 56 -8.66 -3.60 -7.56
C ILE A 56 -10.16 -3.41 -7.35
N PHE A 57 -10.56 -2.97 -6.16
CA PHE A 57 -11.97 -2.77 -5.82
C PHE A 57 -12.58 -1.60 -6.58
N GLU A 58 -11.84 -0.50 -6.77
CA GLU A 58 -12.29 0.64 -7.59
C GLU A 58 -12.54 0.21 -9.04
N ASN A 59 -11.62 -0.55 -9.63
CA ASN A 59 -11.80 -1.07 -10.99
C ASN A 59 -12.93 -2.09 -11.07
N TYR A 60 -13.05 -3.00 -10.10
CA TYR A 60 -14.20 -3.90 -10.00
C TYR A 60 -15.53 -3.12 -10.02
N LEU A 61 -15.65 -2.09 -9.17
CA LEU A 61 -16.86 -1.26 -9.11
C LEU A 61 -17.09 -0.51 -10.43
N LYS A 62 -16.04 0.09 -11.00
CA LYS A 62 -16.10 0.83 -12.26
C LYS A 62 -16.60 -0.04 -13.41
N TYR A 63 -16.02 -1.22 -13.58
CA TYR A 63 -16.36 -2.11 -14.70
C TYR A 63 -17.70 -2.83 -14.49
N ALA A 64 -18.04 -3.17 -13.25
CA ALA A 64 -19.39 -3.66 -12.92
C ALA A 64 -20.45 -2.59 -13.21
N GLY A 65 -20.21 -1.33 -12.80
CA GLY A 65 -21.09 -0.21 -13.10
C GLY A 65 -21.26 0.06 -14.60
N ARG A 66 -20.18 -0.11 -15.38
CA ARG A 66 -20.23 -0.05 -16.85
C ARG A 66 -21.14 -1.15 -17.41
N CYS A 67 -20.99 -2.39 -16.96
CA CYS A 67 -21.85 -3.50 -17.40
C CYS A 67 -23.33 -3.25 -17.07
N ILE A 68 -23.62 -2.74 -15.87
CA ILE A 68 -24.98 -2.41 -15.44
C ILE A 68 -25.59 -1.30 -16.29
N SER A 69 -24.79 -0.28 -16.63
CA SER A 69 -25.27 0.89 -17.38
C SER A 69 -25.39 0.64 -18.88
N HIS A 70 -24.39 0.00 -19.47
CA HIS A 70 -24.34 -0.31 -20.90
C HIS A 70 -23.48 -1.56 -21.12
N ALA A 71 -24.10 -2.73 -20.99
CA ALA A 71 -23.43 -4.00 -21.20
C ALA A 71 -22.97 -4.16 -22.65
N ASP A 72 -21.67 -4.30 -22.84
CA ASP A 72 -21.03 -4.63 -24.12
C ASP A 72 -19.95 -5.70 -23.89
N PRO A 73 -19.51 -6.44 -24.93
CA PRO A 73 -18.52 -7.49 -24.78
C PRO A 73 -17.19 -7.02 -24.15
N ASN A 74 -16.77 -5.78 -24.39
CA ASN A 74 -15.57 -5.21 -23.77
C ASN A 74 -15.82 -4.89 -22.30
N ALA A 75 -16.99 -4.36 -21.95
CA ALA A 75 -17.36 -4.12 -20.56
C ALA A 75 -17.34 -5.42 -19.72
N LEU A 76 -17.89 -6.51 -20.26
CA LEU A 76 -17.87 -7.83 -19.63
C LEU A 76 -16.45 -8.39 -19.50
N LYS A 77 -15.62 -8.21 -20.52
CA LYS A 77 -14.21 -8.60 -20.48
C LYS A 77 -13.47 -7.83 -19.37
N ASP A 78 -13.58 -6.51 -19.35
CA ASP A 78 -12.93 -5.65 -18.35
C ASP A 78 -13.42 -6.02 -16.93
N TYR A 79 -14.71 -6.30 -16.76
CA TYR A 79 -15.27 -6.77 -15.49
C TYR A 79 -14.65 -8.10 -15.06
N GLY A 80 -14.54 -9.07 -15.98
CA GLY A 80 -13.96 -10.38 -15.71
C GLY A 80 -12.50 -10.34 -15.26
N GLU A 81 -11.71 -9.37 -15.75
CA GLU A 81 -10.33 -9.16 -15.32
C GLU A 81 -10.22 -8.80 -13.83
N TYR A 82 -11.19 -8.05 -13.30
CA TYR A 82 -11.16 -7.57 -11.91
C TYR A 82 -12.03 -8.36 -10.94
N TYR A 83 -13.03 -9.11 -11.40
CA TYR A 83 -13.94 -9.86 -10.54
C TYR A 83 -13.20 -10.84 -9.61
N LEU A 84 -12.38 -11.73 -10.16
CA LEU A 84 -11.68 -12.74 -9.35
C LEU A 84 -10.61 -12.09 -8.45
N LEU A 85 -9.98 -11.01 -8.90
CA LEU A 85 -9.03 -10.25 -8.09
C LEU A 85 -9.73 -9.59 -6.89
N ALA A 86 -10.89 -8.96 -7.11
CA ALA A 86 -11.68 -8.38 -6.04
C ALA A 86 -12.17 -9.46 -5.08
N LEU A 87 -12.61 -10.62 -5.58
CA LEU A 87 -13.05 -11.74 -4.75
C LEU A 87 -11.89 -12.31 -3.89
N LEU A 88 -10.67 -12.37 -4.43
CA LEU A 88 -9.48 -12.83 -3.71
C LEU A 88 -9.18 -11.99 -2.47
N TYR A 89 -9.31 -10.66 -2.58
CA TYR A 89 -9.02 -9.73 -1.48
C TYR A 89 -10.26 -9.37 -0.65
N ALA A 90 -11.45 -9.79 -1.08
CA ALA A 90 -12.69 -9.52 -0.36
C ALA A 90 -12.77 -10.37 0.93
N PRO A 91 -13.33 -9.81 2.01
CA PRO A 91 -13.60 -10.53 3.24
C PRO A 91 -14.75 -11.52 2.98
N SER A 92 -14.74 -12.64 3.71
CA SER A 92 -15.63 -13.78 3.45
C SER A 92 -17.12 -13.44 3.45
N GLU A 93 -17.50 -12.41 4.19
CA GLU A 93 -18.85 -11.87 4.34
C GLU A 93 -19.40 -11.32 3.02
N LEU A 94 -18.54 -10.80 2.14
CA LEU A 94 -18.94 -10.24 0.84
C LEU A 94 -18.96 -11.30 -0.28
N HIS A 95 -18.35 -12.47 -0.07
CA HIS A 95 -18.18 -13.47 -1.13
C HIS A 95 -19.51 -13.96 -1.70
N SER A 96 -20.52 -14.17 -0.84
CA SER A 96 -21.84 -14.64 -1.28
C SER A 96 -22.51 -13.62 -2.21
N GLU A 97 -22.49 -12.34 -1.83
CA GLU A 97 -23.09 -11.26 -2.61
C GLU A 97 -22.35 -11.04 -3.93
N MET A 98 -21.01 -11.03 -3.89
CA MET A 98 -20.18 -10.89 -5.09
C MET A 98 -20.38 -12.04 -6.07
N LYS A 99 -20.49 -13.29 -5.59
CA LYS A 99 -20.77 -14.47 -6.43
C LYS A 99 -22.18 -14.41 -7.03
N CYS A 100 -23.16 -13.99 -6.25
CA CYS A 100 -24.54 -13.83 -6.72
C CYS A 100 -24.62 -12.78 -7.84
N ILE A 101 -24.02 -11.61 -7.64
CA ILE A 101 -23.96 -10.56 -8.66
C ILE A 101 -23.25 -11.07 -9.92
N ASN A 102 -22.10 -11.74 -9.78
CA ASN A 102 -21.38 -12.29 -10.93
C ASN A 102 -22.23 -13.30 -11.72
N ALA A 103 -22.93 -14.21 -11.04
CA ALA A 103 -23.82 -15.16 -11.72
C ALA A 103 -24.93 -14.44 -12.51
N LEU A 104 -25.55 -13.41 -11.92
CA LEU A 104 -26.57 -12.61 -12.60
C LEU A 104 -26.00 -11.83 -13.79
N MET A 105 -24.79 -11.29 -13.68
CA MET A 105 -24.12 -10.57 -14.76
C MET A 105 -23.76 -11.49 -15.93
N LEU A 106 -23.27 -12.71 -15.66
CA LEU A 106 -22.96 -13.70 -16.70
C LEU A 106 -24.21 -14.23 -17.43
N GLU A 107 -25.35 -14.25 -16.74
CA GLU A 107 -26.66 -14.58 -17.31
C GLU A 107 -27.38 -13.36 -17.94
N TYR A 108 -26.71 -12.20 -18.03
CA TYR A 108 -27.27 -10.96 -18.56
C TYR A 108 -28.54 -10.47 -17.82
N LYS A 109 -28.72 -10.87 -16.55
CA LYS A 109 -29.85 -10.51 -15.69
C LYS A 109 -29.60 -9.16 -14.99
N TRP A 110 -29.39 -8.10 -15.78
CA TRP A 110 -29.01 -6.78 -15.29
C TRP A 110 -30.00 -6.18 -14.29
N SER A 111 -31.30 -6.30 -14.55
CA SER A 111 -32.35 -5.77 -13.66
C SER A 111 -32.33 -6.37 -12.24
N GLN A 112 -31.78 -7.59 -12.09
CA GLN A 112 -31.61 -8.25 -10.80
C GLN A 112 -30.24 -7.95 -10.19
N ALA A 113 -29.20 -7.84 -11.03
CA ALA A 113 -27.84 -7.53 -10.60
C ALA A 113 -27.71 -6.11 -10.04
N THR A 114 -28.34 -5.11 -10.67
CA THR A 114 -28.26 -3.69 -10.30
C THR A 114 -28.57 -3.41 -8.83
N PRO A 115 -29.74 -3.79 -8.28
CA PRO A 115 -30.06 -3.46 -6.88
C PRO A 115 -29.11 -4.16 -5.89
N LEU A 116 -28.65 -5.37 -6.20
CA LEU A 116 -27.67 -6.07 -5.37
C LEU A 116 -26.30 -5.37 -5.41
N PHE A 117 -25.90 -4.87 -6.57
CA PHE A 117 -24.67 -4.12 -6.74
C PHE A 117 -24.70 -2.76 -6.03
N GLU A 118 -25.82 -2.06 -6.07
CA GLU A 118 -26.04 -0.81 -5.33
C GLU A 118 -25.96 -1.02 -3.80
N ILE A 119 -26.41 -2.17 -3.30
CA ILE A 119 -26.27 -2.55 -1.88
C ILE A 119 -24.82 -2.95 -1.54
N LEU A 120 -24.11 -3.59 -2.47
CA LEU A 120 -22.72 -4.02 -2.27
C LEU A 120 -21.74 -2.84 -2.25
N THR A 121 -21.97 -1.83 -3.10
CA THR A 121 -21.11 -0.65 -3.26
C THR A 121 -20.74 0.04 -1.94
N PRO A 122 -21.68 0.41 -1.04
CA PRO A 122 -21.34 1.03 0.24
C PRO A 122 -20.56 0.10 1.17
N LYS A 123 -20.76 -1.22 1.10
CA LYS A 123 -19.99 -2.20 1.89
C LYS A 123 -18.53 -2.26 1.44
N ILE A 124 -18.30 -2.24 0.12
CA ILE A 124 -16.95 -2.15 -0.45
C ILE A 124 -16.31 -0.81 -0.10
N ASN A 125 -17.05 0.30 -0.15
CA ASN A 125 -16.52 1.59 0.30
C ASN A 125 -16.11 1.59 1.79
N GLY A 126 -16.91 0.96 2.66
CA GLY A 126 -16.52 0.75 4.06
C GLY A 126 -15.22 -0.04 4.21
N LEU A 127 -15.01 -1.06 3.37
CA LEU A 127 -13.74 -1.81 3.30
C LEU A 127 -12.57 -0.95 2.79
N LEU A 128 -12.79 -0.07 1.82
CA LEU A 128 -11.76 0.82 1.31
C LEU A 128 -11.29 1.86 2.33
N GLN A 129 -12.15 2.26 3.26
CA GLN A 129 -11.81 3.23 4.30
C GLN A 129 -10.97 2.64 5.43
N ILE A 130 -11.03 1.32 5.64
CA ILE A 130 -10.24 0.61 6.66
C ILE A 130 -8.92 0.04 6.13
N LEU A 131 -8.74 0.01 4.80
CA LEU A 131 -7.48 -0.35 4.13
C LEU A 131 -6.50 0.82 4.11
#